data_AF-A0A1B7UN14-F1
#
_entry.id   AF-A0A1B7UN14-F1
#
_cell.length_a   1.000
_cell.length_b   1.000
_cell.length_c   1.000
_cell.angle_alpha   90.00
_cell.angle_beta   90.00
_cell.angle_gamma   90.00
#
_symmetry.space_group_name_H-M   'P 1'
#
loop_
_entity.id
_entity.type
_entity.pdbx_description
1 polymer ?
#
loop_
_entity_poly.entity_id
_entity_poly.type
_entity_poly.pdbx_seq_one_letter_code
_entity_poly.pdbx_strand_id
1 'polypeptide(L)' 'MKAADRPDALKSKWKSKVNAAKSNWGKLSSSELLKSEGDAKNLAELVHLRYSISLGDANKQVKQFLDKCNC' A
#
# COMPACT_ATOMS: atom_id res chain seq x y z
N MET A 1 0.39 -3.96 28.16
CA MET A 1 -0.65 -4.91 27.68
C MET A 1 -0.86 -4.64 26.18
N LYS A 2 -0.87 -5.71 25.39
CA LYS A 2 -0.70 -5.76 23.93
C LYS A 2 -1.89 -5.09 23.22
N ALA A 3 -1.64 -4.00 22.49
CA ALA A 3 -2.66 -3.40 21.64
C ALA A 3 -3.06 -4.43 20.58
N ALA A 4 -4.34 -4.82 20.62
CA ALA A 4 -4.92 -5.70 19.63
C ALA A 4 -4.76 -5.05 18.24
N ASP A 5 -3.97 -5.72 17.41
CA ASP A 5 -3.94 -5.61 15.97
C ASP A 5 -5.36 -5.84 15.44
N ARG A 6 -6.14 -4.76 15.33
CA ARG A 6 -7.45 -4.80 14.69
C ARG A 6 -7.23 -4.54 13.20
N PRO A 7 -7.56 -5.49 12.29
CA PRO A 7 -7.44 -5.27 10.84
C PRO A 7 -8.21 -4.03 10.37
N ASP A 8 -9.26 -3.63 11.10
CA ASP A 8 -10.05 -2.43 10.86
C ASP A 8 -9.25 -1.12 11.01
N ALA A 9 -8.32 -1.07 11.97
CA ALA A 9 -7.53 0.13 12.24
C ALA A 9 -6.49 0.37 11.12
N LEU A 10 -5.89 -0.70 10.60
CA LEU A 10 -5.00 -0.65 9.45
C LEU A 10 -5.74 -0.20 8.18
N LYS A 11 -6.92 -0.75 7.90
CA LYS A 11 -7.76 -0.34 6.76
C LYS A 11 -8.15 1.14 6.83
N SER A 12 -8.55 1.62 8.01
CA SER A 12 -8.93 3.01 8.22
C SER A 12 -7.74 3.96 8.02
N LYS A 13 -6.58 3.64 8.62
CA LYS A 13 -5.34 4.40 8.40
C LYS A 13 -4.91 4.38 6.94
N TRP A 14 -4.96 3.20 6.31
CA TRP A 14 -4.63 3.02 4.90
C TRP A 14 -5.47 3.93 4.01
N LYS A 15 -6.78 4.02 4.23
CA LYS A 15 -7.69 4.88 3.46
C LYS A 15 -7.23 6.35 3.45
N SER A 16 -6.70 6.86 4.57
CA SER A 16 -6.10 8.21 4.63
C SER A 16 -4.75 8.28 3.90
N LYS A 17 -3.97 7.19 3.89
CA LYS A 17 -2.69 7.08 3.18
C LYS A 17 -2.81 6.81 1.69
N VAL A 18 -3.97 6.33 1.21
CA VAL A 18 -4.22 6.07 -0.22
C VAL A 18 -3.99 7.31 -1.08
N ASN A 19 -4.30 8.50 -0.57
CA ASN A 19 -4.00 9.75 -1.29
C ASN A 19 -2.48 9.96 -1.46
N ALA A 20 -1.69 9.71 -0.41
CA ALA A 20 -0.23 9.77 -0.49
C ALA A 20 0.33 8.67 -1.41
N ALA A 21 -0.23 7.47 -1.35
CA ALA A 21 0.12 6.36 -2.24
C ALA A 21 -0.18 6.69 -3.70
N LYS A 22 -1.32 7.33 -3.99
CA LYS A 22 -1.69 7.81 -5.32
C LYS A 22 -0.75 8.90 -5.82
N SER A 23 -0.32 9.81 -4.95
CA SER A 23 0.70 10.81 -5.29
C SER A 23 2.07 10.18 -5.57
N ASN A 24 2.45 9.14 -4.81
CA ASN A 24 3.70 8.41 -5.01
C ASN A 24 3.68 7.57 -6.28
N TRP A 25 2.56 6.86 -6.51
CA TRP A 25 2.31 6.04 -7.68
C TRP A 25 1.26 6.72 -8.56
N GLY A 26 1.62 7.79 -9.26
CA GLY A 26 0.70 8.56 -10.11
C GLY A 26 -0.05 7.74 -11.18
N LYS A 27 0.47 6.55 -11.56
CA LYS A 27 -0.22 5.62 -12.47
C LYS A 27 -1.31 4.75 -11.81
N LEU A 28 -1.34 4.67 -10.48
CA LEU A 28 -2.31 3.88 -9.73
C LEU A 28 -3.50 4.76 -9.32
N SER A 29 -4.71 4.23 -9.49
CA SER A 29 -5.90 4.90 -9.00
C SER A 29 -6.12 4.65 -7.51
N SER A 30 -6.65 5.65 -6.80
CA SER A 30 -7.02 5.53 -5.39
C SER A 30 -7.97 4.36 -5.13
N SER A 31 -8.84 4.01 -6.09
CA SER A 31 -9.73 2.85 -6.00
C SER A 31 -8.99 1.51 -6.02
N GLU A 32 -7.92 1.39 -6.81
CA GLU A 32 -7.09 0.18 -6.88
C GLU A 32 -6.27 0.01 -5.60
N LEU A 33 -5.70 1.12 -5.12
CA LEU A 33 -4.99 1.18 -3.85
C LEU A 33 -5.93 0.88 -2.67
N LEU A 34 -7.19 1.31 -2.71
CA LEU A 34 -8.18 0.99 -1.67
C LEU A 34 -8.47 -0.51 -1.61
N LYS A 35 -8.58 -1.17 -2.77
CA LYS A 35 -8.80 -2.63 -2.87
C LYS A 35 -7.66 -3.44 -2.28
N SER A 36 -6.45 -2.87 -2.23
CA SER A 36 -5.31 -3.52 -1.61
C SER A 36 -5.41 -3.55 -0.09
N GLU A 37 -6.28 -2.72 0.51
CA GLU A 37 -6.51 -2.64 1.96
C GLU A 37 -5.25 -2.33 2.81
N GLY A 38 -4.18 -1.85 2.16
CA GLY A 38 -2.87 -1.63 2.79
C GLY A 38 -2.00 -2.88 2.87
N ASP A 39 -2.43 -3.98 2.26
CA ASP A 39 -1.65 -5.21 2.16
C ASP A 39 -0.48 -5.03 1.17
N ALA A 40 0.71 -5.33 1.65
CA ALA A 40 1.93 -5.15 0.88
C ALA A 40 1.99 -6.04 -0.37
N LYS A 41 1.41 -7.25 -0.32
CA LYS A 41 1.41 -8.16 -1.48
C LYS A 41 0.45 -7.64 -2.54
N ASN A 42 -0.77 -7.26 -2.16
CA ASN A 42 -1.74 -6.70 -3.11
C ASN A 42 -1.21 -5.43 -3.79
N LEU A 43 -0.54 -4.56 -3.03
CA LEU A 43 0.09 -3.37 -3.59
C LEU A 43 1.25 -3.71 -4.51
N ALA A 44 2.09 -4.69 -4.15
CA ALA A 44 3.18 -5.13 -5.00
C ALA A 44 2.65 -5.74 -6.31
N GLU A 45 1.52 -6.43 -6.26
CA GLU A 45 0.82 -6.93 -7.45
C GLU A 45 0.38 -5.82 -8.39
N LEU A 46 -0.30 -4.80 -7.85
CA LEU A 46 -0.71 -3.63 -8.63
C LEU A 46 0.49 -2.90 -9.22
N VAL A 47 1.54 -2.67 -8.43
CA VAL A 47 2.73 -1.95 -8.87
C VAL A 47 3.47 -2.75 -9.95
N HIS A 48 3.64 -4.07 -9.82
CA HIS A 48 4.31 -4.87 -10.84
C HIS A 48 3.55 -4.84 -12.17
N LEU A 49 2.21 -4.95 -12.14
CA LEU A 49 1.38 -4.95 -13.35
C LEU A 49 1.35 -3.58 -14.03
N ARG A 50 1.36 -2.50 -13.24
CA ARG A 50 1.17 -1.13 -13.74
C ARG A 50 2.46 -0.46 -14.16
N TYR A 51 3.58 -0.83 -13.54
CA TYR A 51 4.90 -0.30 -13.87
C TYR A 51 5.77 -1.30 -14.65
N SER A 52 5.29 -2.54 -14.90
CA SER A 52 6.02 -3.62 -15.57
C SER A 52 7.41 -3.86 -14.94
N ILE A 53 7.48 -3.79 -13.62
CA ILE A 53 8.71 -4.05 -12.85
C ILE A 53 8.65 -5.43 -12.20
N SER A 54 9.81 -5.94 -11.75
CA SER A 54 9.87 -7.19 -11.01
C SER A 54 9.14 -7.10 -9.67
N LEU A 55 8.54 -8.22 -9.23
CA LEU A 55 7.83 -8.29 -7.95
C LEU A 55 8.71 -7.87 -6.76
N GLY A 56 10.02 -8.13 -6.83
CA GLY A 56 10.98 -7.72 -5.80
C GLY A 56 11.13 -6.20 -5.69
N ASP A 57 11.21 -5.48 -6.81
CA ASP A 57 11.25 -4.03 -6.85
C ASP A 57 9.92 -3.41 -6.44
N ALA A 58 8.80 -3.99 -6.89
CA ALA A 58 7.47 -3.60 -6.45
C ALA A 58 7.32 -3.74 -4.93
N ASN A 59 7.70 -4.90 -4.38
CA ASN A 59 7.64 -5.16 -2.95
C ASN A 59 8.57 -4.23 -2.14
N LYS A 60 9.75 -3.89 -2.68
CA LYS A 60 10.64 -2.88 -2.07
C LYS A 60 9.98 -1.51 -2.01
N GLN A 61 9.40 -1.03 -3.11
CA GLN A 61 8.72 0.27 -3.13
C GLN A 61 7.56 0.31 -2.14
N VAL A 62 6.75 -0.75 -2.12
CA VAL A 62 5.60 -0.86 -1.22
C VAL A 62 6.05 -0.91 0.23
N LYS A 63 7.04 -1.73 0.57
CA LYS A 63 7.61 -1.78 1.93
C LYS A 63 8.16 -0.42 2.36
N GLN A 64 8.92 0.26 1.51
CA GLN A 64 9.44 1.59 1.82
C GLN A 64 8.32 2.62 2.04
N PHE A 65 7.23 2.52 1.29
CA PHE A 65 6.07 3.39 1.47
C PHE A 65 5.33 3.11 2.78
N LEU A 66 5.09 1.84 3.11
CA LEU A 66 4.44 1.42 4.36
C LEU A 66 5.29 1.79 5.59
N ASP A 67 6.61 1.58 5.51
CA ASP A 67 7.58 1.97 6.52
C ASP A 67 7.57 3.49 6.76
N LYS A 68 7.64 4.29 5.69
CA LYS A 68 7.48 5.76 5.78
C LYS A 68 6.12 6.19 6.34
N CYS A 69 5.07 5.39 6.15
CA CYS A 69 3.75 5.72 6.66
C CYS A 69 3.57 5.40 8.16
N ASN A 70 4.57 4.77 8.81
CA ASN A 70 4.56 4.37 10.22
C ASN A 70 3.25 3.66 10.62
N CYS A 71 2.80 2.75 9.76
CA CYS A 71 1.56 1.99 9.88
C CYS A 71 1.79 0.62 10.50
#